data_AF-A0A3D5B9D4-F1
#
_entry.id   AF-A0A3D5B9D4-F1
#
_cell.length_a   1.000
_cell.length_b   1.000
_cell.length_c   1.000
_cell.angle_alpha   90.00
_cell.angle_beta   90.00
_cell.angle_gamma   90.00
#
_symmetry.space_group_name_H-M   'P 1'
#
loop_
_entity.id
_entity.type
_entity.pdbx_description
1 polymer ?
#
loop_
_entity_poly.entity_id
_entity_poly.type
_entity_poly.pdbx_seq_one_letter_code
_entity_poly.pdbx_strand_id
1 'polypeptide(L)' 'MKTMIVKPNGSEVEIGDFPADMSADDILTLARASAAKQGDSSVALGVVDKEEPGEDGEARKIFLKQDRAKTKG' A
#
# COMPACT_ATOMS: atom_id res chain seq x y z
N MET A 1 1.81 1.03 -14.98
CA MET A 1 2.26 2.15 -14.15
C MET A 1 2.75 1.58 -12.81
N LYS A 2 3.97 1.89 -12.41
CA LYS A 2 4.52 1.40 -11.14
C LYS A 2 3.65 1.87 -9.99
N THR A 3 3.41 1.01 -9.01
CA THR A 3 2.71 1.36 -7.78
C THR A 3 3.58 1.11 -6.57
N MET A 4 3.69 2.13 -5.74
CA MET A 4 4.43 2.13 -4.50
C MET A 4 3.47 2.31 -3.33
N ILE A 5 3.69 1.56 -2.27
CA ILE A 5 3.01 1.75 -1.00
C ILE A 5 3.93 2.51 -0.06
N VAL A 6 3.48 3.67 0.38
CA VAL A 6 4.15 4.49 1.38
C VAL A 6 3.61 4.08 2.74
N LYS A 7 4.43 3.42 3.54
CA LYS A 7 4.11 3.04 4.91
C LYS A 7 4.03 4.29 5.81
N PRO A 8 3.36 4.23 6.97
CA PRO A 8 3.26 5.36 7.90
C PRO A 8 4.59 5.82 8.49
N ASN A 9 5.63 4.98 8.43
CA ASN A 9 7.00 5.34 8.82
C ASN A 9 7.79 6.03 7.68
N GLY A 10 7.16 6.32 6.54
CA GLY A 10 7.80 6.89 5.35
C GLY A 10 8.52 5.88 4.45
N SER A 11 8.51 4.59 4.78
CA SER A 11 9.13 3.57 3.91
C SER A 11 8.27 3.28 2.69
N GLU A 12 8.87 3.26 1.51
CA GLU A 12 8.19 2.95 0.25
C GLU A 12 8.43 1.48 -0.13
N VAL A 13 7.38 0.77 -0.53
CA VAL A 13 7.44 -0.62 -1.01
C VAL A 13 6.88 -0.66 -2.42
N GLU A 14 7.70 -1.10 -3.38
CA GLU A 14 7.23 -1.38 -4.73
C GLU A 14 6.43 -2.68 -4.71
N ILE A 15 5.15 -2.62 -5.11
CA ILE A 15 4.26 -3.79 -5.13
C ILE A 15 4.17 -4.38 -6.55
N GLY A 16 4.46 -3.55 -7.55
CA GLY A 16 4.48 -3.91 -8.97
C GLY A 16 3.77 -2.89 -9.85
N ASP A 17 3.56 -3.28 -11.10
CA ASP A 17 2.80 -2.51 -12.08
C ASP A 17 1.33 -2.91 -12.03
N PHE A 18 0.46 -1.95 -11.69
CA PHE A 18 -0.98 -2.14 -11.66
C PHE A 18 -1.65 -1.26 -12.72
N PRO A 19 -2.83 -1.68 -13.23
CA PRO A 19 -3.61 -0.84 -14.11
C PRO A 19 -4.11 0.40 -13.36
N ALA A 20 -4.21 1.52 -14.06
CA ALA A 20 -4.68 2.79 -13.49
C ALA A 20 -6.14 2.70 -12.98
N ASP A 21 -6.93 1.80 -13.57
CA ASP A 21 -8.33 1.54 -13.21
C ASP A 21 -8.49 0.77 -11.87
N MET A 22 -7.40 0.18 -11.36
CA MET A 22 -7.46 -0.58 -10.10
C MET A 22 -7.62 0.35 -8.91
N SER A 23 -8.50 0.02 -7.98
CA SER A 23 -8.67 0.81 -6.75
C SER A 23 -7.49 0.63 -5.80
N ALA A 24 -7.19 1.66 -5.00
CA ALA A 24 -6.12 1.58 -4.00
C ALA A 24 -6.36 0.47 -2.96
N ASP A 25 -7.62 0.14 -2.66
CA ASP A 25 -8.01 -0.92 -1.72
C ASP A 25 -7.69 -2.34 -2.26
N ASP A 26 -7.91 -2.55 -3.56
CA ASP A 26 -7.55 -3.78 -4.27
C ASP A 26 -6.02 -3.98 -4.28
N ILE A 27 -5.28 -2.92 -4.61
CA ILE A 27 -3.81 -2.94 -4.59
C ILE A 27 -3.30 -3.20 -3.17
N LEU A 28 -3.90 -2.55 -2.16
CA LEU A 28 -3.57 -2.80 -0.76
C LEU A 28 -3.89 -4.25 -0.36
N THR A 29 -4.98 -4.82 -0.83
CA THR A 29 -5.34 -6.22 -0.54
C THR A 29 -4.30 -7.19 -1.08
N LEU A 30 -3.82 -6.96 -2.31
CA LEU A 30 -2.72 -7.74 -2.90
C LEU A 30 -1.40 -7.52 -2.15
N ALA A 31 -1.11 -6.27 -1.79
CA ALA A 31 0.07 -5.95 -1.00
C ALA A 31 0.02 -6.58 0.39
N ARG A 32 -1.14 -6.61 1.05
CA ARG A 32 -1.36 -7.30 2.34
C ARG A 32 -1.16 -8.80 2.20
N ALA A 33 -1.68 -9.42 1.14
CA ALA A 33 -1.47 -10.85 0.88
C ALA A 33 0.02 -11.16 0.66
N SER A 34 0.71 -10.32 -0.11
CA SER A 34 2.16 -10.44 -0.35
C SER A 34 2.97 -10.20 0.94
N ALA A 35 2.60 -9.20 1.72
CA ALA A 35 3.23 -8.84 2.98
C ALA A 35 3.02 -9.90 4.06
N ALA A 36 1.82 -10.48 4.16
CA ALA A 36 1.52 -11.60 5.06
C ALA A 36 2.40 -12.81 4.75
N LYS A 37 2.67 -13.08 3.47
CA LYS A 37 3.58 -14.14 3.04
C LYS A 37 5.06 -13.84 3.36
N GLN A 38 5.44 -12.57 3.38
CA GLN A 38 6.80 -12.09 3.66
C GLN A 38 7.05 -11.75 5.13
N GLY A 39 6.02 -11.75 5.98
CA GLY A 39 6.10 -11.35 7.39
C GLY A 39 6.10 -9.84 7.63
N ASP A 40 5.76 -9.02 6.63
CA ASP A 40 5.73 -7.56 6.75
C ASP A 40 4.40 -7.08 7.39
N SER A 41 4.38 -7.01 8.71
CA SER A 41 3.18 -6.65 9.48
C SER A 41 2.70 -5.22 9.23
N SER A 42 3.58 -4.32 8.79
CA SER A 42 3.27 -2.91 8.58
C SER A 42 2.33 -2.68 7.40
N VAL A 43 2.51 -3.42 6.30
CA VAL A 43 1.58 -3.40 5.16
C VAL A 43 0.35 -4.25 5.45
N ALA A 44 0.53 -5.41 6.11
CA ALA A 44 -0.58 -6.30 6.47
C ALA A 44 -1.66 -5.63 7.34
N LEU A 45 -1.25 -4.73 8.24
CA LEU A 45 -2.13 -3.99 9.16
C LEU A 45 -2.36 -2.53 8.75
N GLY A 46 -1.78 -2.05 7.66
CA GLY A 46 -2.00 -0.68 7.19
C GLY A 46 -3.35 -0.56 6.47
N VAL A 47 -4.04 0.56 6.59
CA VAL A 47 -5.21 0.93 5.77
C VAL A 47 -4.84 2.08 4.84
N VAL A 48 -5.49 2.16 3.67
CA VAL A 48 -5.29 3.29 2.76
C VAL A 48 -5.70 4.58 3.46
N ASP A 49 -4.78 5.54 3.50
CA ASP A 49 -5.05 6.90 3.98
C ASP A 49 -5.41 7.81 2.81
N LYS A 50 -4.56 7.82 1.79
CA LYS A 50 -4.77 8.55 0.54
C LYS A 50 -4.06 7.85 -0.60
N GLU A 51 -4.53 8.12 -1.81
CA GLU A 51 -3.86 7.72 -3.04
C GLU A 51 -3.41 8.97 -3.81
N GLU A 52 -2.21 8.90 -4.34
CA GLU A 52 -1.71 9.86 -5.31
C GLU A 52 -1.53 9.11 -6.63
N PRO A 53 -2.42 9.34 -7.62
CA PRO A 53 -2.18 8.86 -8.97
C PRO A 53 -0.91 9.55 -9.47
N GLY A 54 0.08 8.77 -9.90
CA GLY A 54 1.28 9.35 -10.50
C GLY A 54 0.90 10.13 -11.77
N GLU A 55 1.48 11.30 -11.94
CA GLU A 55 1.37 12.06 -13.20
C GLU A 55 2.52 11.67 -14.13
N ASP A 56 2.29 11.75 -15.45
CA ASP A 56 3.24 11.52 -16.56
C ASP A 56 4.62 10.92 -16.17
N GLY A 57 4.65 9.59 -15.98
CA GLY A 57 5.88 8.83 -15.71
C GLY A 57 6.21 8.57 -14.23
N GLU A 58 5.48 9.19 -13.30
CA GLU A 58 5.62 8.93 -11.86
C GLU A 58 4.90 7.62 -11.45
N ALA A 59 5.43 6.97 -10.42
CA ALA A 59 4.75 5.85 -9.79
C ALA A 59 3.53 6.32 -9.01
N ARG A 60 2.43 5.57 -9.09
CA ARG A 60 1.27 5.75 -8.19
C ARG A 60 1.71 5.48 -6.76
N LYS A 61 1.37 6.38 -5.83
CA LYS A 61 1.73 6.26 -4.41
C LYS A 61 0.47 6.04 -3.58
N ILE A 62 0.42 4.94 -2.85
CA ILE A 62 -0.66 4.62 -1.92
C ILE A 62 -0.12 4.81 -0.51
N PHE A 63 -0.61 5.82 0.18
CA PHE A 63 -0.18 6.11 1.54
C PHE A 63 -0.99 5.27 2.51
N LEU A 64 -0.29 4.55 3.39
CA LEU A 64 -0.91 3.80 4.46
C LEU A 64 -0.84 4.58 5.76
N LYS A 65 -1.94 4.55 6.50
CA LYS A 65 -1.94 4.82 7.93
C LYS A 65 -2.00 3.51 8.68
N GLN A 66 -1.41 3.52 9.87
CA GLN A 66 -1.46 2.37 10.76
C GLN A 66 -2.90 2.18 11.23
N ASP A 67 -3.50 1.01 10.97
CA ASP A 67 -4.78 0.65 11.54
C ASP A 67 -4.56 0.35 13.03
N ARG A 68 -4.72 1.35 13.88
CA ARG A 68 -4.66 1.19 15.35
C ARG A 68 -5.81 0.34 15.90
N ALA A 69 -6.71 -0.20 15.07
CA ALA A 69 -7.84 -0.99 15.56
C ALA A 69 -7.43 -2.42 15.99
N LYS A 70 -6.23 -2.91 15.65
CA LYS A 70 -5.77 -4.26 16.04
C LYS A 70 -4.69 -4.35 17.14
N THR A 71 -4.30 -3.25 17.79
CA THR A 71 -3.33 -3.28 18.91
C THR A 71 -3.95 -3.43 20.31
N LYS A 72 -5.20 -3.92 20.40
CA LYS A 72 -5.78 -4.43 21.65
C LYS A 72 -6.16 -5.90 21.49
N GLY A 73 -5.20 -6.77 21.76
CA GLY A 73 -5.38 -8.21 21.96
C GLY A 73 -4.39 -8.68 23.00
#